data_AF-A0AAU4FAY6-F1
#
_entry.id   AF-A0AAU4FAY6-F1
#
_cell.length_a   1.000
_cell.length_b   1.000
_cell.length_c   1.000
_cell.angle_alpha   90.00
_cell.angle_beta   90.00
_cell.angle_gamma   90.00
#
_symmetry.space_group_name_H-M   'P 1'
#
loop_
_entity.id
_entity.type
_entity.pdbx_description
1 polymer ?
#
loop_
_entity_poly.entity_id
_entity_poly.type
_entity_poly.pdbx_seq_one_letter_code
_entity_poly.pdbx_strand_id
1 'polypeptide(L)'
;MATTTTETPHWTIGTAGDVATFTRVRPAPGGPRVWSGRGLALPEADLPTFGKALGEVMKLPVYWSARARAEDRSAGEQDVWSAPRHDPDDGFVHIAGPCHLPAEEPEAAFTLSLVHVRGLRVRIAAYLRDREL
;
A
#
# COMPACT_ATOMS: atom_id res chain seq x y z
N MET A 1 -20.43 -9.68 -3.31
CA MET A 1 -19.22 -9.38 -4.11
C MET A 1 -18.18 -10.45 -3.79
N ALA A 2 -17.41 -10.91 -4.77
CA ALA A 2 -16.36 -11.90 -4.52
C ALA A 2 -15.16 -11.22 -3.85
N THR A 3 -14.69 -11.80 -2.75
CA THR A 3 -13.48 -11.36 -2.06
C THR A 3 -12.31 -12.24 -2.50
N THR A 4 -11.19 -11.64 -2.90
CA THR A 4 -9.95 -12.40 -3.17
C THR A 4 -8.96 -12.13 -2.06
N THR A 5 -8.44 -13.19 -1.45
CA THR A 5 -7.37 -13.12 -0.46
C THR A 5 -6.08 -13.63 -1.07
N THR A 6 -4.99 -12.90 -0.86
CA THR A 6 -3.64 -13.28 -1.26
C THR A 6 -2.71 -13.09 -0.09
N GLU A 7 -1.85 -14.08 0.16
CA GLU A 7 -0.90 -14.04 1.26
C GLU A 7 0.52 -13.91 0.73
N THR A 8 1.27 -13.04 1.38
CA THR A 8 2.73 -12.96 1.27
C THR A 8 3.32 -13.20 2.65
N PRO A 9 4.62 -13.47 2.79
CA PRO A 9 5.20 -13.79 4.09
C PRO A 9 5.00 -12.73 5.19
N HIS A 10 4.74 -11.47 4.82
CA HIS A 10 4.59 -10.36 5.78
C HIS A 10 3.23 -9.64 5.68
N TRP A 11 2.47 -9.88 4.62
CA TRP A 11 1.22 -9.18 4.34
C TRP A 11 0.13 -10.14 3.90
N THR A 12 -1.02 -10.06 4.54
CA THR A 12 -2.28 -10.59 4.03
C THR A 12 -2.97 -9.47 3.25
N ILE A 13 -3.42 -9.79 2.04
CA ILE A 13 -4.07 -8.85 1.14
C ILE A 13 -5.48 -9.34 0.88
N GLY A 14 -6.46 -8.55 1.29
CA GLY A 14 -7.86 -8.74 0.92
C GLY A 14 -8.22 -7.79 -0.21
N THR A 15 -9.03 -8.22 -1.18
CA THR A 15 -9.64 -7.33 -2.16
C THR A 15 -11.15 -7.52 -2.17
N ALA A 16 -11.88 -6.42 -2.15
CA ALA A 16 -13.33 -6.38 -2.18
C ALA A 16 -13.78 -5.16 -2.99
N GLY A 17 -14.53 -5.39 -4.08
CA GLY A 17 -14.86 -4.33 -5.02
C GLY A 17 -13.59 -3.70 -5.60
N ASP A 18 -13.48 -2.37 -5.52
CA ASP A 18 -12.34 -1.60 -6.03
C ASP A 18 -11.34 -1.20 -4.93
N VAL A 19 -11.34 -1.91 -3.79
CA VAL A 19 -10.49 -1.64 -2.63
C VAL A 19 -9.60 -2.84 -2.33
N ALA A 20 -8.34 -2.57 -2.02
CA ALA A 20 -7.41 -3.51 -1.40
C ALA A 20 -7.19 -3.16 0.07
N THR A 21 -7.26 -4.18 0.93
CA THR A 21 -6.91 -4.13 2.34
C THR A 21 -5.60 -4.86 2.54
N PHE A 22 -4.62 -4.19 3.16
CA PHE A 22 -3.33 -4.76 3.52
C PHE A 22 -3.27 -4.90 5.03
N THR A 23 -3.05 -6.13 5.50
CA THR A 23 -2.91 -6.45 6.93
C THR A 23 -1.53 -7.05 7.16
N ARG A 24 -0.78 -6.51 8.12
CA ARG A 24 0.54 -7.05 8.48
C ARG A 24 0.36 -8.37 9.24
N VAL A 25 1.02 -9.44 8.79
CA VAL A 25 0.85 -10.82 9.34
C VAL A 25 1.35 -10.94 10.79
N ARG A 26 2.30 -10.11 11.20
CA ARG A 26 2.77 -10.05 12.61
C ARG A 26 2.74 -8.61 13.11
N PRO A 27 1.84 -8.26 14.04
CA PRO A 27 1.90 -6.99 14.74
C PRO A 27 3.08 -7.02 15.72
N ALA A 28 4.27 -6.66 15.24
CA ALA A 28 5.36 -6.24 16.10
C ALA A 28 5.12 -4.77 16.54
N PRO A 29 5.72 -4.31 17.66
CA PRO A 29 5.73 -2.89 18.01
C PRO A 29 6.18 -2.07 16.78
N GLY A 30 5.39 -1.07 16.40
CA GLY A 30 5.63 -0.28 15.20
C GLY A 30 5.03 -0.85 13.91
N GLY A 31 3.76 -1.26 13.93
CA GLY A 31 3.00 -1.53 12.70
C GLY A 31 2.77 -0.27 11.85
N PRO A 32 2.07 -0.40 10.69
CA PRO A 32 1.72 0.72 9.84
C PRO A 32 1.00 1.82 10.61
N ARG A 33 1.42 3.07 10.42
CA ARG A 33 0.69 4.24 10.90
C ARG A 33 -0.08 4.83 9.73
N VAL A 34 -1.36 5.14 9.93
CA VAL A 34 -2.24 5.60 8.86
C VAL A 34 -2.93 6.87 9.30
N TRP A 35 -2.85 7.89 8.48
CA TRP A 35 -3.65 9.10 8.61
C TRP A 35 -4.66 9.10 7.49
N SER A 36 -5.90 8.71 7.80
CA SER A 36 -6.95 8.49 6.80
C SER A 36 -7.10 9.65 5.82
N GLY A 37 -6.95 9.35 4.53
CA GLY A 37 -6.98 10.30 3.41
C GLY A 37 -5.74 11.18 3.27
N ARG A 38 -4.72 11.02 4.11
CA ARG A 38 -3.52 11.87 4.14
C ARG A 38 -2.23 11.09 3.87
N GLY A 39 -2.17 9.82 4.25
CA GLY A 39 -1.02 8.98 3.95
C GLY A 39 -0.79 7.90 5.00
N LEU A 40 0.36 7.24 4.85
CA LEU A 40 0.82 6.20 5.74
C LEU A 40 2.30 6.34 6.06
N ALA A 41 2.71 5.70 7.15
CA ALA A 41 4.09 5.45 7.46
C ALA A 41 4.29 3.95 7.72
N LEU A 42 5.36 3.40 7.15
CA LEU A 42 5.74 2.00 7.33
C LEU A 42 7.16 1.94 7.90
N PRO A 43 7.49 0.96 8.75
CA PRO A 43 8.89 0.69 9.08
C PRO A 43 9.70 0.50 7.80
N GLU A 44 10.90 1.08 7.73
CA GLU A 44 11.74 0.96 6.53
C GLU A 44 11.98 -0.52 6.14
N ALA A 45 12.17 -1.37 7.15
CA ALA A 45 12.36 -2.82 6.98
C ALA A 45 11.19 -3.55 6.30
N ASP A 46 9.97 -2.99 6.38
CA ASP A 46 8.79 -3.59 5.76
C ASP A 46 8.66 -3.21 4.27
N LEU A 47 9.32 -2.14 3.80
CA LEU A 47 9.17 -1.65 2.43
C LEU A 47 9.49 -2.67 1.33
N PRO A 48 10.55 -3.49 1.41
CA PRO A 48 10.84 -4.49 0.39
C PRO A 48 9.72 -5.54 0.27
N THR A 49 9.15 -5.97 1.39
CA THR A 49 8.09 -6.99 1.40
C THR A 49 6.73 -6.39 1.01
N PHE A 50 6.48 -5.13 1.40
CA PHE A 50 5.29 -4.40 0.99
C PHE A 50 5.28 -4.09 -0.51
N GLY A 51 6.43 -3.72 -1.09
CA GLY A 51 6.58 -3.55 -2.54
C GLY A 51 6.24 -4.82 -3.34
N LYS A 52 6.56 -6.00 -2.78
CA LYS A 52 6.15 -7.30 -3.35
C LYS A 52 4.64 -7.53 -3.21
N ALA A 53 4.06 -7.23 -2.04
CA ALA A 53 2.61 -7.33 -1.82
C ALA A 53 1.81 -6.47 -2.82
N LEU A 54 2.24 -5.23 -3.07
CA LEU A 54 1.65 -4.38 -4.12
C LEU A 54 1.78 -5.00 -5.52
N GLY A 55 2.92 -5.65 -5.79
CA GLY A 55 3.14 -6.41 -7.02
C GLY A 55 2.16 -7.57 -7.19
N GLU A 56 1.85 -8.31 -6.13
CA GLU A 56 0.86 -9.39 -6.15
C GLU A 56 -0.56 -8.87 -6.46
N VAL A 57 -0.96 -7.73 -5.88
CA VAL A 57 -2.26 -7.10 -6.20
C VAL A 57 -2.39 -6.79 -7.68
N MET A 58 -1.32 -6.28 -8.30
CA MET A 58 -1.31 -5.94 -9.71
C MET A 58 -1.44 -7.17 -10.65
N LYS A 59 -1.26 -8.39 -10.15
CA LYS A 59 -1.49 -9.62 -10.92
C LYS A 59 -2.96 -10.04 -10.91
N LEU A 60 -3.77 -9.51 -10.00
CA LEU A 60 -5.16 -9.92 -9.84
C LEU A 60 -6.05 -9.32 -10.95
N PRO A 61 -7.02 -10.08 -11.51
CA PRO A 61 -7.97 -9.55 -12.49
C PRO A 61 -8.81 -8.37 -11.97
N VAL A 62 -9.10 -8.34 -10.67
CA VAL A 62 -9.86 -7.26 -10.03
C VAL A 62 -9.15 -5.91 -10.11
N TYR A 63 -7.81 -5.90 -10.01
CA TYR A 63 -7.01 -4.68 -10.16
C TYR A 63 -7.16 -4.10 -11.57
N TRP A 64 -7.04 -4.92 -12.60
CA TRP A 64 -7.18 -4.48 -13.98
C TRP A 64 -8.60 -4.02 -14.31
N SER A 65 -9.60 -4.69 -13.72
CA SER A 65 -11.00 -4.29 -13.84
C SER A 65 -11.27 -2.92 -13.21
N ALA A 66 -10.76 -2.68 -11.99
CA ALA A 66 -10.86 -1.39 -11.31
C ALA A 66 -10.17 -0.27 -12.12
N ARG A 67 -8.96 -0.54 -12.63
CA ARG A 67 -8.22 0.37 -13.53
C ARG A 67 -8.99 0.71 -14.80
N ALA A 68 -9.67 -0.26 -15.40
CA ALA A 68 -10.42 -0.05 -16.64
C ALA A 68 -11.63 0.85 -16.40
N ARG A 69 -12.33 0.66 -15.27
CA ARG A 69 -13.50 1.43 -14.84
C ARG A 69 -13.19 2.84 -14.35
N ALA A 70 -11.98 3.09 -13.86
CA ALA A 70 -11.59 4.39 -13.33
C ALA A 70 -11.79 5.52 -14.36
N GLU A 71 -12.54 6.54 -13.97
CA GLU A 71 -12.75 7.76 -14.77
C GLU A 71 -11.46 8.57 -14.85
N ASP A 72 -10.80 8.75 -13.70
CA ASP A 72 -9.49 9.39 -13.62
C ASP A 72 -8.37 8.38 -13.92
N ARG A 73 -7.77 8.52 -15.10
CA ARG A 73 -6.63 7.70 -15.51
C ARG A 73 -5.36 8.03 -14.73
N SER A 74 -5.21 9.28 -14.25
CA SER A 74 -4.03 9.76 -13.51
C SER A 74 -3.97 9.25 -12.08
N ALA A 75 -5.08 8.75 -11.53
CA ALA A 75 -5.12 8.10 -10.20
C ALA A 75 -4.12 6.92 -10.05
N GLY A 76 -3.56 6.40 -11.14
CA GLY A 76 -2.53 5.36 -11.12
C GLY A 76 -1.09 5.83 -11.09
N GLU A 77 -0.87 7.13 -11.22
CA GLU A 77 0.44 7.71 -11.38
C GLU A 77 1.12 7.88 -10.02
N GLN A 78 2.44 7.91 -10.05
CA GLN A 78 3.25 8.05 -8.83
C GLN A 78 3.03 9.41 -8.15
N ASP A 79 2.60 10.44 -8.89
CA ASP A 79 2.44 11.81 -8.40
C ASP A 79 1.20 12.00 -7.52
N VAL A 80 0.30 11.02 -7.51
CA VAL A 80 -0.77 10.91 -6.50
C VAL A 80 -0.18 10.67 -5.10
N TRP A 81 1.02 10.11 -5.03
CA TRP A 81 1.75 9.85 -3.80
C TRP A 81 2.94 10.80 -3.69
N SER A 82 3.24 11.27 -2.47
CA SER A 82 4.47 12.02 -2.26
C SER A 82 5.71 11.13 -2.44
N ALA A 83 6.86 11.76 -2.64
CA ALA A 83 8.13 11.07 -2.45
C ALA A 83 8.21 10.50 -1.02
N PRO A 84 8.69 9.26 -0.84
CA PRO A 84 8.89 8.69 0.50
C PRO A 84 9.95 9.47 1.28
N ARG A 85 9.70 9.71 2.57
CA ARG A 85 10.63 10.40 3.46
C ARG A 85 10.94 9.53 4.67
N HIS A 86 12.21 9.17 4.84
CA HIS A 86 12.69 8.46 6.02
C HIS A 86 12.80 9.41 7.21
N ASP A 87 12.20 9.02 8.33
CA ASP A 87 12.39 9.65 9.62
C ASP A 87 13.41 8.81 10.44
N PRO A 88 14.62 9.34 10.70
CA PRO A 88 15.65 8.60 11.40
C PRO A 88 15.35 8.41 12.90
N ASP A 89 14.45 9.20 13.49
CA ASP A 89 14.16 9.16 14.92
C ASP A 89 13.26 7.98 15.29
N ASP A 90 12.38 7.57 14.38
CA ASP A 90 11.46 6.45 14.59
C ASP A 90 11.64 5.26 13.63
N GLY A 91 12.46 5.42 12.57
CA GLY A 91 12.74 4.37 11.59
C GLY A 91 11.60 4.11 10.60
N PHE A 92 10.66 5.06 10.48
CA PHE A 92 9.56 4.97 9.54
C PHE A 92 9.85 5.73 8.25
N VAL A 93 9.21 5.27 7.17
CA VAL A 93 9.15 5.98 5.91
C VAL A 93 7.73 6.48 5.69
N HIS A 94 7.59 7.80 5.61
CA HIS A 94 6.33 8.50 5.44
C HIS A 94 6.03 8.73 3.95
N ILE A 95 4.81 8.41 3.54
CA ILE A 95 4.31 8.61 2.18
C ILE A 95 2.91 9.22 2.27
N ALA A 96 2.75 10.46 1.80
CA ALA A 96 1.45 11.08 1.69
C ALA A 96 0.69 10.53 0.50
N GLY A 97 -0.63 10.35 0.65
CA GLY A 97 -1.50 9.88 -0.42
C GLY A 97 -2.79 9.20 0.06
N PRO A 98 -3.58 8.65 -0.87
CA PRO A 98 -4.95 8.20 -0.62
C PRO A 98 -5.00 6.78 -0.03
N CYS A 99 -4.78 6.67 1.28
CA CYS A 99 -5.05 5.47 2.06
C CYS A 99 -5.88 5.77 3.30
N HIS A 100 -6.61 4.76 3.78
CA HIS A 100 -7.55 4.88 4.90
C HIS A 100 -7.41 3.72 5.87
N LEU A 101 -7.72 3.95 7.14
CA LEU A 101 -8.00 2.85 8.06
C LEU A 101 -9.21 2.03 7.55
N PRO A 102 -9.20 0.70 7.70
CA PRO A 102 -10.38 -0.10 7.39
C PRO A 102 -11.54 0.28 8.33
N ALA A 103 -12.78 0.07 7.87
CA ALA A 103 -13.96 0.32 8.70
C ALA A 103 -14.06 -0.65 9.89
N GLU A 104 -13.50 -1.85 9.76
CA GLU A 104 -13.46 -2.88 10.81
C GLU A 104 -12.01 -3.39 10.95
N GLU A 105 -11.55 -3.43 12.21
CA GLU A 105 -10.14 -3.48 12.59
C GLU A 105 -9.55 -4.88 12.52
N PRO A 106 -8.43 -5.01 11.79
CA PRO A 106 -7.24 -5.50 12.45
C PRO A 106 -6.33 -4.34 12.80
N GLU A 107 -5.79 -4.36 14.02
CA GLU A 107 -4.58 -3.60 14.33
C GLU A 107 -3.53 -3.91 13.23
N ALA A 108 -2.89 -2.86 12.71
CA ALA A 108 -1.93 -2.96 11.60
C ALA A 108 -2.52 -3.25 10.20
N ALA A 109 -3.77 -2.83 9.93
CA ALA A 109 -4.36 -2.84 8.60
C ALA A 109 -4.65 -1.45 8.02
N PHE A 110 -4.62 -1.35 6.70
CA PHE A 110 -5.06 -0.18 5.96
C PHE A 110 -5.62 -0.54 4.59
N THR A 111 -6.37 0.38 4.02
CA THR A 111 -7.03 0.22 2.73
C THR A 111 -6.58 1.30 1.76
N LEU A 112 -6.56 0.97 0.48
CA LEU A 112 -6.51 1.94 -0.61
C LEU A 112 -7.31 1.43 -1.81
N SER A 113 -7.80 2.36 -2.63
CA SER A 113 -8.41 1.98 -3.89
C SER A 113 -7.38 1.30 -4.81
N LEU A 114 -7.80 0.24 -5.50
CA LEU A 114 -6.97 -0.52 -6.43
C LEU A 114 -6.33 0.36 -7.50
N VAL A 115 -6.96 1.47 -7.86
CA VAL A 115 -6.42 2.42 -8.83
C VAL A 115 -5.13 3.10 -8.33
N HIS A 116 -4.94 3.26 -7.01
CA HIS A 116 -3.77 3.95 -6.46
C HIS A 116 -2.56 3.02 -6.23
N VAL A 117 -2.73 1.70 -6.35
CA VAL A 117 -1.71 0.66 -6.05
C VAL A 117 -0.44 0.85 -6.88
N ARG A 118 -0.58 1.12 -8.19
CA ARG A 118 0.56 1.27 -9.10
C ARG A 118 1.47 2.43 -8.69
N GLY A 119 0.89 3.59 -8.43
CA GLY A 119 1.64 4.79 -8.06
C GLY A 119 2.46 4.58 -6.78
N LEU A 120 1.85 3.96 -5.76
CA LEU A 120 2.52 3.65 -4.51
C LEU A 120 3.69 2.67 -4.71
N ARG A 121 3.48 1.62 -5.52
CA ARG A 121 4.53 0.65 -5.83
C ARG A 121 5.72 1.31 -6.52
N VAL A 122 5.48 2.23 -7.46
CA VAL A 122 6.54 2.98 -8.14
C VAL A 122 7.33 3.84 -7.15
N ARG A 123 6.68 4.56 -6.24
CA ARG A 123 7.35 5.36 -5.20
C ARG A 123 8.24 4.51 -4.30
N ILE A 124 7.74 3.37 -3.84
CA ILE A 124 8.50 2.46 -2.99
C ILE A 124 9.70 1.86 -3.74
N ALA A 125 9.50 1.45 -5.00
CA ALA A 125 10.59 0.90 -5.80
C ALA A 125 11.70 1.94 -6.09
N ALA A 126 11.33 3.20 -6.31
CA ALA A 126 12.29 4.28 -6.47
C ALA A 126 13.09 4.52 -5.19
N TYR A 127 12.40 4.64 -4.04
CA TYR A 127 13.04 4.82 -2.74
C TYR A 127 14.02 3.69 -2.40
N LEU A 128 13.61 2.44 -2.61
CA LEU A 128 14.48 1.29 -2.32
C LEU A 128 15.73 1.29 -3.20
N ARG A 129 15.59 1.62 -4.49
CA ARG A 129 16.74 1.72 -5.41
C ARG A 129 17.72 2.80 -4.97
N ASP A 130 17.22 3.96 -4.55
CA ASP A 130 18.05 5.08 -4.11
C ASP A 130 18.80 4.78 -2.80
N ARG A 131 18.34 3.80 -2.01
CA ARG A 131 18.98 3.35 -0.76
C ARG A 131 20.03 2.26 -0.96
N GLU A 132 20.04 1.61 -2.12
CA GLU A 132 21.04 0.61 -2.53
C GLU A 132 22.29 1.26 -3.17
N LEU A 133 22.25 2.57 -3.43
CA LEU A 133 23.33 3.40 -3.96
C LEU A 133 24.09 4.13 -2.86
#